data_AF-A0A848RAE9-F1
#
_entry.id   AF-A0A848RAE9-F1
#
_cell.length_a   1.000
_cell.length_b   1.000
_cell.length_c   1.000
_cell.angle_alpha   90.00
_cell.angle_beta   90.00
_cell.angle_gamma   90.00
#
_symmetry.space_group_name_H-M   'P 1'
#
loop_
_entity.id
_entity.type
_entity.pdbx_description
1 polymer ?
#
loop_
_entity_poly.entity_id
_entity_poly.type
_entity_poly.pdbx_seq_one_letter_code
_entity_poly.pdbx_strand_id
1 'polypeptide(L)'
;MKKSRGFTLIELVICIGILSILLSIANINLNVRDKIEAKEQLKTMALDIKQLKNYSQVNNCRTSIKINNDGYILNFLGKSRHVKFNKLVKLKSTNVRVINFTTEGKPSFLANKNSAGTINYTINDKKTVKITIQPVTGKVSYDEFKN
;
A
#
# COMPACT_ATOMS: atom_id res chain seq x y z
N MET A 1 13.31 -59.76 9.70
CA MET A 1 12.89 -58.65 10.59
C MET A 1 13.79 -57.45 10.36
N LYS A 2 13.26 -56.32 9.85
CA LYS A 2 14.05 -55.07 9.69
C LYS A 2 14.34 -54.50 11.07
N LYS A 3 15.62 -54.34 11.42
CA LYS A 3 16.04 -53.61 12.62
C LYS A 3 15.74 -52.12 12.41
N SER A 4 14.80 -51.54 13.17
CA SER A 4 14.69 -50.09 13.29
C SER A 4 15.81 -49.59 14.21
N ARG A 5 16.57 -48.60 13.76
CA ARG A 5 17.52 -47.87 14.61
C ARG A 5 16.76 -46.70 15.21
N GLY A 6 16.57 -46.72 16.53
CA GLY A 6 15.96 -45.62 17.28
C GLY A 6 16.96 -44.48 17.48
N PHE A 7 16.46 -43.25 17.54
CA PHE A 7 17.26 -42.08 17.89
C PHE A 7 17.67 -42.14 19.37
N THR A 8 18.87 -41.68 19.67
CA THR A 8 19.30 -41.50 21.06
C THR A 8 18.64 -40.27 21.67
N LEU A 9 18.46 -40.29 22.99
CA LEU A 9 17.85 -39.17 23.71
C LEU A 9 18.67 -37.88 23.54
N ILE A 10 20.00 -38.01 23.46
CA ILE A 10 20.91 -36.88 23.26
C ILE A 10 20.78 -36.28 21.85
N GLU A 11 20.65 -37.09 20.80
CA GLU A 11 20.40 -36.58 19.44
C GLU A 11 19.08 -35.84 19.36
N LEU A 12 18.03 -36.33 20.03
CA LEU A 12 16.74 -35.65 20.08
C LEU A 12 16.87 -34.25 20.70
N VAL A 13 17.57 -34.14 21.84
CA VAL A 13 17.76 -32.86 22.54
C VAL A 13 18.57 -31.89 21.70
N ILE A 14 19.63 -32.36 21.03
CA ILE A 14 20.45 -31.54 20.12
C ILE A 14 19.61 -31.05 18.94
N CYS A 15 18.81 -31.92 18.32
CA CYS A 15 17.93 -31.55 17.21
C CYS A 15 16.89 -30.49 17.62
N ILE A 16 16.27 -30.63 18.80
CA ILE A 16 15.31 -29.65 19.33
C ILE A 16 16.00 -28.31 19.61
N GLY A 17 17.22 -28.34 20.14
CA GLY A 17 18.02 -27.12 20.37
C GLY A 17 18.33 -26.38 19.07
N ILE A 18 18.77 -27.10 18.04
CA ILE A 18 19.05 -26.51 16.71
C ILE A 18 17.76 -25.95 16.09
N LEU A 19 16.64 -26.69 16.14
CA LEU A 19 15.34 -26.23 15.65
C LEU A 19 14.88 -24.96 16.36
N SER A 20 15.07 -24.86 17.67
CA SER A 20 14.68 -23.70 18.47
C SER A 20 15.46 -22.43 18.09
N ILE A 21 16.76 -22.57 17.85
CA ILE A 21 17.61 -21.46 17.39
C ILE A 21 17.16 -20.98 15.99
N LEU A 22 16.88 -21.92 15.08
CA LEU A 22 16.40 -21.59 13.74
C LEU A 22 15.02 -20.89 13.77
N LEU A 23 14.10 -21.34 14.62
CA LEU A 23 12.79 -20.71 14.78
C LEU A 23 12.86 -19.30 15.39
N SER A 24 13.85 -19.02 16.25
CA SER A 24 14.06 -17.69 16.84
C SER A 24 14.38 -16.62 15.78
N ILE A 25 15.20 -16.98 14.78
CA ILE A 25 15.59 -16.08 13.68
C ILE A 25 14.38 -15.70 12.81
N ALA A 26 13.41 -16.60 12.64
CA ALA A 26 12.22 -16.37 11.83
C ALA A 26 11.31 -15.24 12.37
N ASN A 27 11.25 -15.03 13.68
CA ASN A 27 10.36 -14.04 14.30
C ASN A 27 10.83 -12.58 14.12
N ILE A 28 12.12 -12.34 13.91
CA ILE A 28 12.68 -10.97 13.79
C ILE A 28 12.19 -10.27 12.50
N ASN A 29 11.75 -11.02 11.49
CA ASN A 29 11.46 -10.48 10.16
C ASN A 29 10.06 -9.83 10.02
N LEU A 30 9.10 -10.14 10.89
CA LEU A 30 7.72 -9.69 10.71
C LEU A 30 7.58 -8.15 10.75
N ASN A 31 8.24 -7.50 11.73
CA ASN A 31 8.20 -6.03 11.85
C ASN A 31 8.92 -5.30 10.70
N VAL A 32 9.92 -5.93 10.08
CA VAL A 32 10.64 -5.36 8.94
C VAL A 32 9.81 -5.51 7.68
N ARG A 33 9.24 -6.71 7.47
CA ARG A 33 8.31 -6.99 6.37
C ARG A 33 7.14 -6.01 6.36
N ASP A 34 6.49 -5.78 7.49
CA ASP A 34 5.33 -4.86 7.55
C ASP A 34 5.72 -3.43 7.17
N LYS A 35 6.93 -2.97 7.51
CA LYS A 35 7.41 -1.64 7.13
C LYS A 35 7.71 -1.54 5.63
N ILE A 36 8.28 -2.60 5.04
CA ILE A 36 8.54 -2.69 3.60
C ILE A 36 7.20 -2.71 2.86
N GLU A 37 6.26 -3.54 3.31
CA GLU A 37 4.93 -3.64 2.74
C GLU A 37 4.17 -2.31 2.80
N ALA A 38 4.22 -1.60 3.93
CA ALA A 38 3.61 -0.26 4.06
C ALA A 38 4.13 0.74 3.02
N LYS A 39 5.45 0.72 2.78
CA LYS A 39 6.08 1.59 1.77
C LYS A 39 5.64 1.19 0.36
N GLU A 40 5.67 -0.09 0.03
CA GLU A 40 5.23 -0.58 -1.27
C GLU A 40 3.74 -0.33 -1.51
N GLN A 41 2.89 -0.41 -0.49
CA GLN A 41 1.46 -0.09 -0.58
C GLN A 41 1.23 1.39 -0.96
N LEU A 42 1.95 2.33 -0.36
CA LEU A 42 1.83 3.76 -0.70
C LEU A 42 2.38 4.09 -2.09
N LYS A 43 3.47 3.43 -2.49
CA LYS A 43 4.01 3.54 -3.85
C LYS A 43 3.03 2.96 -4.88
N THR A 44 2.43 1.82 -4.56
CA THR A 44 1.39 1.17 -5.38
C THR A 44 0.17 2.06 -5.50
N MET A 45 -0.26 2.74 -4.42
CA MET A 45 -1.36 3.70 -4.49
C MET A 45 -1.06 4.84 -5.50
N ALA A 46 0.14 5.40 -5.50
CA ALA A 46 0.51 6.43 -6.48
C ALA A 46 0.49 5.89 -7.93
N LEU A 47 0.95 4.65 -8.13
CA LEU A 47 0.88 3.97 -9.42
C LEU A 47 -0.57 3.68 -9.83
N ASP A 48 -1.42 3.22 -8.92
CA ASP A 48 -2.83 2.95 -9.16
C ASP A 48 -3.58 4.21 -9.57
N ILE A 49 -3.32 5.36 -8.93
CA ILE A 49 -3.91 6.65 -9.35
C ILE A 49 -3.47 6.99 -10.78
N LYS A 50 -2.19 6.79 -11.12
CA LYS A 50 -1.68 7.02 -12.48
C LYS A 50 -2.31 6.06 -13.49
N GLN A 51 -2.46 4.79 -13.14
CA GLN A 51 -3.12 3.80 -13.98
C GLN A 51 -4.59 4.12 -14.18
N LEU A 52 -5.29 4.56 -13.14
CA LEU A 52 -6.70 4.95 -13.18
C LEU A 52 -6.93 6.12 -14.14
N LYS A 53 -6.03 7.10 -14.13
CA LYS A 53 -5.99 8.19 -15.12
C LYS A 53 -5.73 7.66 -16.53
N ASN A 54 -4.69 6.85 -16.72
CA ASN A 54 -4.36 6.34 -18.05
C ASN A 54 -5.50 5.49 -18.63
N TYR A 55 -6.16 4.70 -17.79
CA TYR A 55 -7.32 3.90 -18.17
C TYR A 55 -8.49 4.77 -18.63
N SER A 56 -8.75 5.89 -17.95
CA SER A 56 -9.82 6.83 -18.32
C SER A 56 -9.58 7.44 -19.71
N GLN A 57 -8.32 7.74 -20.03
CA GLN A 57 -7.88 8.27 -21.32
C GLN A 57 -7.96 7.25 -22.45
N VAL A 58 -7.41 6.05 -22.23
CA VAL A 58 -7.36 5.01 -23.27
C VAL A 58 -8.75 4.46 -23.59
N ASN A 59 -9.62 4.33 -22.59
CA ASN A 59 -10.95 3.72 -22.76
C ASN A 59 -12.07 4.76 -22.91
N ASN A 60 -11.74 6.05 -23.01
CA ASN A 60 -12.69 7.15 -23.11
C ASN A 60 -13.84 7.04 -22.07
N CYS A 61 -13.49 6.74 -20.82
CA CYS A 61 -14.44 6.52 -19.75
C CYS A 61 -14.09 7.34 -18.50
N ARG A 62 -15.05 7.52 -17.60
CA ARG A 62 -14.80 8.17 -16.30
C ARG A 62 -14.39 7.12 -15.28
N THR A 63 -13.35 7.42 -14.51
CA THR A 63 -12.87 6.57 -13.42
C THR A 63 -12.80 7.38 -12.13
N SER A 64 -12.81 6.72 -10.98
CA SER A 64 -12.70 7.43 -9.70
C SER A 64 -11.92 6.64 -8.66
N ILE A 65 -11.33 7.36 -7.72
CA ILE A 65 -10.73 6.80 -6.51
C ILE A 65 -11.36 7.45 -5.29
N LYS A 66 -11.77 6.63 -4.33
CA LYS A 66 -12.24 7.06 -3.01
C LYS A 66 -11.21 6.68 -1.97
N ILE A 67 -10.73 7.66 -1.22
CA ILE A 67 -9.71 7.52 -0.19
C ILE A 67 -10.41 7.39 1.16
N ASN A 68 -10.11 6.29 1.86
CA ASN A 68 -10.56 6.03 3.22
C ASN A 68 -9.38 6.16 4.19
N ASN A 69 -9.64 6.04 5.48
CA ASN A 69 -8.60 6.17 6.50
C ASN A 69 -7.63 4.96 6.51
N ASP A 70 -8.11 3.80 6.08
CA ASP A 70 -7.47 2.48 6.13
C ASP A 70 -7.15 1.89 4.75
N GLY A 71 -7.35 2.67 3.68
CA GLY A 71 -7.22 2.17 2.31
C GLY A 71 -7.85 3.07 1.26
N TYR A 72 -8.13 2.51 0.10
CA TYR A 72 -8.81 3.20 -0.99
C TYR A 72 -9.61 2.24 -1.88
N ILE A 73 -10.53 2.81 -2.63
CA ILE A 73 -11.39 2.10 -3.57
C ILE A 73 -11.19 2.72 -4.95
N LEU A 74 -10.75 1.91 -5.91
CA LEU A 74 -10.67 2.29 -7.32
C LEU A 74 -11.96 1.86 -8.00
N ASN A 75 -12.54 2.74 -8.81
CA ASN A 75 -13.69 2.43 -9.65
C ASN A 75 -13.29 2.61 -11.11
N PHE A 76 -13.26 1.48 -11.81
CA PHE A 76 -13.23 1.38 -13.26
C PHE A 76 -14.66 1.18 -13.75
N LEU A 77 -14.94 1.50 -15.01
CA LEU A 77 -16.27 1.40 -15.62
C LEU A 77 -16.99 0.07 -15.27
N GLY A 78 -17.89 0.11 -14.28
CA GLY A 78 -18.63 -1.07 -13.77
C GLY A 78 -17.86 -2.04 -12.86
N LYS A 79 -16.59 -1.79 -12.52
CA LYS A 79 -15.76 -2.65 -11.65
C LYS A 79 -15.09 -1.84 -10.54
N SER A 80 -15.24 -2.26 -9.28
CA SER A 80 -14.52 -1.67 -8.15
C SER A 80 -13.42 -2.60 -7.66
N ARG A 81 -12.27 -2.02 -7.25
CA ARG A 81 -11.19 -2.71 -6.55
C ARG A 81 -10.96 -2.04 -5.21
N HIS A 82 -11.03 -2.83 -4.14
CA HIS A 82 -10.79 -2.38 -2.79
C HIS A 82 -9.36 -2.74 -2.37
N VAL A 83 -8.61 -1.75 -1.91
CA VAL A 83 -7.25 -1.93 -1.39
C VAL A 83 -7.25 -1.50 0.06
N LYS A 84 -6.88 -2.41 0.95
CA LYS A 84 -6.69 -2.14 2.38
C LYS A 84 -5.20 -2.03 2.67
N PHE A 85 -4.84 -1.02 3.46
CA PHE A 85 -3.48 -0.89 3.94
C PHE A 85 -3.22 -1.78 5.15
N ASN A 86 -1.95 -2.04 5.41
CA ASN A 86 -1.55 -2.64 6.67
C ASN A 86 -1.69 -1.65 7.84
N LYS A 87 -1.59 -2.16 9.06
CA LYS A 87 -1.80 -1.38 10.30
C LYS A 87 -0.79 -0.25 10.50
N LEU A 88 0.34 -0.26 9.78
CA LEU A 88 1.40 0.73 9.93
C LEU A 88 1.16 1.99 9.11
N VAL A 89 0.30 1.94 8.08
CA VAL A 89 -0.06 3.10 7.27
C VAL A 89 -1.27 3.80 7.91
N LYS A 90 -1.11 5.09 8.20
CA LYS A 90 -2.21 5.92 8.72
C LYS A 90 -2.37 7.17 7.87
N LEU A 91 -3.61 7.54 7.59
CA LEU A 91 -3.91 8.81 6.94
C LEU A 91 -3.70 9.96 7.94
N LYS A 92 -2.70 10.81 7.72
CA LYS A 92 -2.42 11.98 8.57
C LYS A 92 -3.33 13.15 8.24
N SER A 93 -3.45 13.48 6.96
CA SER A 93 -4.29 14.57 6.47
C SER A 93 -4.53 14.43 4.98
N THR A 94 -5.69 14.86 4.50
CA THR A 94 -5.96 14.98 3.07
C THR A 94 -6.86 16.16 2.80
N ASN A 95 -6.64 16.86 1.68
CA ASN A 95 -7.61 17.83 1.17
C ASN A 95 -8.58 17.20 0.15
N VAL A 96 -8.41 15.91 -0.15
CA VAL A 96 -9.18 15.19 -1.17
C VAL A 96 -9.54 13.78 -0.69
N ARG A 97 -10.85 13.48 -0.67
CA ARG A 97 -11.34 12.12 -0.39
C ARG A 97 -11.83 11.39 -1.63
N VAL A 98 -12.17 12.11 -2.68
CA VAL A 98 -12.63 11.54 -3.94
C VAL A 98 -11.94 12.27 -5.08
N ILE A 99 -11.32 11.51 -5.97
CA ILE A 99 -10.74 12.03 -7.22
C ILE A 99 -11.48 11.34 -8.36
N ASN A 100 -12.09 12.12 -9.24
CA ASN A 100 -12.68 11.62 -10.47
C ASN A 100 -11.75 11.99 -11.63
N PHE A 101 -11.49 11.08 -12.55
CA PHE A 101 -10.81 11.41 -13.79
C PHE A 101 -11.81 11.48 -14.95
N THR A 102 -11.71 12.54 -15.73
CA THR A 102 -12.44 12.65 -16.99
C THR A 102 -11.83 11.74 -18.06
N THR A 103 -12.49 11.66 -19.20
CA THR A 103 -12.00 10.95 -20.39
C THR A 103 -10.71 11.56 -20.93
N GLU A 104 -10.42 12.83 -20.64
CA GLU A 104 -9.15 13.49 -20.98
C GLU A 104 -8.06 13.26 -19.93
N GLY A 105 -8.35 12.53 -18.84
CA GLY A 105 -7.41 12.29 -17.74
C GLY A 105 -7.21 13.51 -16.82
N LYS A 106 -8.08 14.53 -16.93
CA LYS A 106 -8.10 15.67 -16.02
C LYS A 106 -8.74 15.24 -14.70
N PRO A 107 -8.07 15.47 -13.54
CA PRO A 107 -8.67 15.20 -12.26
C PRO A 107 -9.72 16.24 -11.93
N SER A 108 -10.83 15.79 -11.36
CA SER A 108 -11.86 16.60 -10.74
C SER A 108 -11.97 16.18 -9.29
N PHE A 109 -11.77 17.14 -8.39
CA PHE A 109 -11.92 16.96 -6.96
C PHE A 109 -13.33 17.40 -6.57
N LEU A 110 -14.02 16.64 -5.71
CA LEU A 110 -15.35 17.04 -5.25
C LEU A 110 -15.25 18.42 -4.56
N ALA A 111 -16.18 19.30 -4.93
CA ALA A 111 -16.27 20.74 -4.62
C ALA A 111 -15.41 21.67 -5.51
N ASN A 112 -15.73 21.73 -6.81
CA ASN A 112 -15.64 22.91 -7.70
C ASN A 112 -14.36 23.78 -7.63
N LYS A 113 -13.25 23.22 -7.15
CA LYS A 113 -11.96 23.87 -6.99
C LYS A 113 -10.95 23.08 -7.80
N ASN A 114 -10.39 23.73 -8.82
CA ASN A 114 -9.22 23.24 -9.56
C ASN A 114 -7.96 23.35 -8.68
N SER A 115 -8.00 22.82 -7.46
CA SER A 115 -6.91 22.84 -6.48
C SER A 115 -6.18 21.51 -6.49
N ALA A 116 -4.85 21.49 -6.35
CA ALA A 116 -4.08 20.24 -6.30
C ALA A 116 -4.59 19.30 -5.19
N GLY A 117 -4.74 18.02 -5.51
CA GLY A 117 -5.01 16.98 -4.52
C GLY A 117 -3.74 16.64 -3.75
N THR A 118 -3.78 16.62 -2.43
CA THR A 118 -2.68 16.27 -1.54
C THR A 118 -3.16 15.32 -0.46
N ILE A 119 -2.49 14.18 -0.37
CA ILE A 119 -2.79 13.11 0.58
C ILE A 119 -1.51 12.80 1.34
N ASN A 120 -1.52 13.01 2.66
CA ASN A 120 -0.39 12.76 3.54
C ASN A 120 -0.66 11.52 4.38
N TYR A 121 0.22 10.54 4.28
CA TYR A 121 0.24 9.34 5.09
C TYR A 121 1.43 9.34 6.05
N THR A 122 1.30 8.62 7.16
CA THR A 122 2.42 8.26 8.04
C THR A 122 2.63 6.76 8.02
N ILE A 123 3.90 6.35 8.03
CA ILE A 123 4.31 4.96 8.28
C ILE A 123 4.84 4.88 9.70
N ASN A 124 4.14 4.13 10.55
CA ASN A 124 4.48 3.91 11.95
C ASN A 124 4.78 5.22 12.70
N ASP A 125 4.02 6.28 12.40
CA ASP A 125 4.09 7.63 12.98
C ASP A 125 5.46 8.35 12.91
N LYS A 126 6.42 7.80 12.14
CA LYS A 126 7.80 8.33 12.05
C LYS A 126 8.17 8.87 10.67
N LYS A 127 7.64 8.28 9.60
CA LYS A 127 7.91 8.72 8.22
C LYS A 127 6.64 9.30 7.63
N THR A 128 6.74 10.46 7.00
CA THR A 128 5.62 11.09 6.30
C THR A 128 5.78 10.86 4.80
N VAL A 129 4.73 10.37 4.15
CA VAL A 129 4.67 10.19 2.70
C VAL A 129 3.61 11.12 2.15
N LYS A 130 3.96 11.90 1.14
CA LYS A 130 3.06 12.83 0.47
C LYS A 130 2.79 12.35 -0.94
N ILE A 131 1.51 12.19 -1.27
CA ILE A 131 1.04 11.92 -2.62
C ILE A 131 0.31 13.17 -3.11
N THR A 132 0.78 13.75 -4.22
CA THR A 132 0.14 14.93 -4.82
C THR A 132 -0.38 14.65 -6.22
N ILE A 133 -1.50 15.25 -6.57
CA ILE A 133 -2.14 15.19 -7.87
C ILE A 133 -2.33 16.62 -8.38
N GLN A 134 -1.69 16.95 -9.51
CA GLN A 134 -1.80 18.29 -10.11
C GLN A 134 -3.19 18.55 -10.71
N PRO A 135 -3.78 19.75 -10.53
CA PRO A 135 -5.19 20.05 -10.80
C PRO A 135 -5.61 20.11 -12.27
N VAL A 136 -4.68 19.91 -13.21
CA VAL A 136 -4.97 19.96 -14.66
C VAL A 136 -4.40 18.74 -15.36
N THR A 137 -3.10 18.50 -15.18
CA THR A 137 -2.40 17.39 -15.82
C THR A 137 -2.70 16.04 -15.17
N GLY A 138 -3.23 16.03 -13.95
CA GLY A 138 -3.36 14.80 -13.15
C GLY A 138 -2.01 14.12 -12.89
N LYS A 139 -0.89 14.85 -13.01
CA LYS A 139 0.44 14.32 -12.69
C LYS A 139 0.46 13.93 -11.22
N VAL A 140 0.77 12.65 -10.98
CA VAL A 140 0.91 12.08 -9.64
C VAL A 140 2.38 12.18 -9.24
N SER A 141 2.66 12.61 -8.01
CA SER A 141 4.00 12.63 -7.43
C SER A 141 3.97 11.96 -6.05
N TYR A 142 5.09 11.35 -5.70
CA TYR A 142 5.28 10.58 -4.48
C TYR A 142 6.57 11.06 -3.84
N ASP A 143 6.45 11.68 -2.67
CA ASP A 143 7.58 12.26 -1.92
C ASP A 143 7.65 11.65 -0.51
N GLU A 144 8.85 11.23 -0.10
CA GLU A 144 9.11 10.69 1.24
C GLU A 144 9.87 11.70 2.08
N PHE A 145 9.36 11.99 3.27
CA PHE A 145 10.00 12.84 4.26
C PHE A 145 10.35 12.00 5.50
N LYS A 146 11.61 12.08 5.93
CA LYS A 146 11.99 11.68 7.28
C LYS A 146 11.62 12.84 8.20
N ASN A 147 10.81 12.56 9.22
CA ASN A 147 10.67 13.50 10.34
C ASN A 147 11.98 13.55 11.12
#